data_AF-A0A5M6CW72-F1
#
_entry.id   AF-A0A5M6CW72-F1
#
_cell.length_a   1.000
_cell.length_b   1.000
_cell.length_c   1.000
_cell.angle_alpha   90.00
_cell.angle_beta   90.00
_cell.angle_gamma   90.00
#
_symmetry.space_group_name_H-M   'P 1'
#
loop_
_entity.id
_entity.type
_entity.pdbx_description
1 polymer ?
#
loop_
_entity_poly.entity_id
_entity_poly.type
_entity_poly.pdbx_seq_one_letter_code
_entity_poly.pdbx_strand_id
1 'polypeptide(L)'
;MNPDDPESVERAASVIRQYPDMFGFVLRTAIFSSWVELTDFDAVELKYRAFLDSALRDFRTNPDEYLLSIDPAYQSFNVQLKDDSASMDSGEQQIRIAIYMFWIGLDPVRRRHDILESEFRRILDDSLRTLRDDPTGFGSECR
;
A
#
# COMPACT_ATOMS: atom_id res chain seq x y z
N MET A 1 2.31 11.56 11.19
CA MET A 1 1.51 10.51 11.85
C MET A 1 2.37 9.88 12.93
N ASN A 2 1.96 9.90 14.19
CA ASN A 2 2.76 9.35 15.31
C ASN A 2 2.03 8.14 15.93
N PRO A 3 2.67 6.96 16.08
CA PRO A 3 2.03 5.74 16.60
C PRO A 3 1.69 5.81 18.10
N ASP A 4 2.31 6.75 18.83
CA ASP A 4 2.09 7.03 20.26
C ASP A 4 1.10 8.18 20.50
N ASP A 5 0.70 8.89 19.44
CA ASP A 5 -0.31 9.94 19.50
C ASP A 5 -1.73 9.33 19.31
N PRO A 6 -2.60 9.40 20.32
CA PRO A 6 -3.95 8.84 20.23
C PRO A 6 -4.78 9.40 19.06
N GLU A 7 -4.57 10.67 18.68
CA GLU A 7 -5.30 11.28 17.57
C GLU A 7 -4.88 10.66 16.22
N SER A 8 -3.58 10.46 16.02
CA SER A 8 -3.03 9.77 14.86
C SER A 8 -3.53 8.32 14.75
N VAL A 9 -3.60 7.60 15.88
CA VAL A 9 -4.12 6.23 15.93
C VAL A 9 -5.60 6.19 15.59
N GLU A 10 -6.43 7.05 16.20
CA GLU A 10 -7.87 7.09 15.94
C GLU A 10 -8.17 7.50 14.49
N ARG A 11 -7.40 8.46 13.94
CA ARG A 11 -7.50 8.85 12.54
C ARG A 11 -7.23 7.65 11.62
N ALA A 12 -6.13 6.94 11.82
CA ALA A 12 -5.80 5.76 11.01
C ALA A 12 -6.83 4.63 11.18
N ALA A 13 -7.27 4.35 12.41
CA ALA A 13 -8.30 3.36 12.69
C ALA A 13 -9.64 3.72 12.03
N SER A 14 -9.97 5.01 11.97
CA SER A 14 -11.17 5.51 11.27
C SER A 14 -11.05 5.30 9.76
N VAL A 15 -9.89 5.60 9.16
CA VAL A 15 -9.65 5.37 7.74
C VAL A 15 -9.74 3.88 7.39
N ILE A 16 -9.13 2.99 8.17
CA ILE A 16 -9.24 1.52 7.96
C ILE A 16 -10.69 1.05 8.05
N ARG A 17 -11.48 1.58 9.00
CA ARG A 17 -12.91 1.25 9.14
C ARG A 17 -13.74 1.74 7.96
N GLN A 18 -13.46 2.93 7.45
CA GLN A 18 -14.17 3.51 6.31
C GLN A 18 -13.77 2.84 4.98
N TYR A 19 -12.51 2.43 4.86
CA TYR A 19 -11.91 1.85 3.66
C TYR A 19 -11.19 0.54 3.99
N PRO A 20 -11.93 -0.56 4.24
CA PRO A 20 -11.35 -1.82 4.67
C PRO A 20 -10.40 -2.46 3.64
N ASP A 21 -10.59 -2.15 2.35
CA ASP A 21 -9.74 -2.62 1.25
C ASP A 21 -8.80 -1.52 0.71
N MET A 22 -8.53 -0.47 1.49
CA MET A 22 -7.68 0.65 1.07
C MET A 22 -6.31 0.19 0.55
N PHE A 23 -5.64 -0.73 1.26
CA PHE A 23 -4.34 -1.23 0.85
C PHE A 23 -4.43 -1.97 -0.49
N GLY A 24 -5.44 -2.84 -0.64
CA GLY A 24 -5.69 -3.56 -1.88
C GLY A 24 -5.97 -2.62 -3.05
N PHE A 25 -6.78 -1.59 -2.84
CA PHE A 25 -7.07 -0.58 -3.86
C PHE A 25 -5.80 0.15 -4.31
N VAL A 26 -5.01 0.70 -3.37
CA VAL A 26 -3.76 1.42 -3.68
C VAL A 26 -2.78 0.51 -4.44
N LEU A 27 -2.65 -0.74 -3.98
CA LEU A 27 -1.76 -1.70 -4.60
C LEU A 27 -2.21 -2.07 -6.03
N ARG A 28 -3.50 -2.35 -6.23
CA ARG A 28 -4.05 -2.70 -7.55
C ARG A 28 -3.91 -1.55 -8.53
N THR A 29 -4.20 -0.32 -8.10
CA THR A 29 -4.02 0.88 -8.93
C THR A 29 -2.56 1.05 -9.36
N ALA A 30 -1.60 0.89 -8.44
CA ALA A 30 -0.17 0.98 -8.76
C ALA A 30 0.27 -0.12 -9.75
N ILE A 31 -0.15 -1.37 -9.48
CA ILE A 31 0.11 -2.52 -10.35
C ILE A 31 -0.47 -2.29 -11.75
N PHE A 32 -1.70 -1.80 -11.84
CA PHE A 32 -2.36 -1.53 -13.12
C PHE A 32 -1.63 -0.46 -13.92
N SER A 33 -1.29 0.67 -13.30
CA SER A 33 -0.52 1.74 -13.96
C SER A 33 0.82 1.22 -14.47
N SER A 34 1.57 0.47 -13.65
CA SER A 34 2.83 -0.12 -14.10
C SER A 34 2.65 -1.12 -15.24
N TRP A 35 1.57 -1.91 -15.23
CA TRP A 35 1.27 -2.83 -16.31
C TRP A 35 0.87 -2.12 -17.61
N VAL A 36 0.10 -1.04 -17.54
CA VAL A 36 -0.24 -0.23 -18.71
C VAL A 36 1.02 0.35 -19.36
N GLU A 37 2.01 0.75 -18.56
CA GLU A 37 3.28 1.31 -19.05
C GLU A 37 4.23 0.25 -19.61
N LEU A 38 4.40 -0.89 -18.92
CA LEU A 38 5.37 -1.92 -19.28
C LEU A 38 4.80 -2.96 -20.25
N THR A 39 3.49 -3.21 -20.21
CA THR A 39 2.78 -4.28 -20.94
C THR A 39 3.39 -5.68 -20.75
N ASP A 40 4.10 -5.89 -19.64
CA ASP A 40 4.80 -7.13 -19.30
C ASP A 40 4.41 -7.56 -17.88
N PHE A 41 3.64 -8.65 -17.79
CA PHE A 41 3.16 -9.18 -16.51
C PHE A 41 4.29 -9.70 -15.62
N ASP A 42 5.28 -10.40 -16.20
CA ASP A 42 6.34 -11.03 -15.41
C ASP A 42 7.28 -9.95 -14.84
N ALA A 43 7.51 -8.87 -15.61
CA ALA A 43 8.25 -7.70 -15.11
C ALA A 43 7.51 -6.98 -13.97
N VAL A 44 6.19 -6.78 -14.09
CA VAL A 44 5.36 -6.16 -13.05
C VAL A 44 5.30 -7.03 -11.79
N GLU A 45 5.11 -8.35 -11.95
CA GLU A 45 5.12 -9.30 -10.83
C GLU A 45 6.46 -9.26 -10.09
N LEU A 46 7.58 -9.36 -10.81
CA LEU A 46 8.90 -9.29 -10.20
C LEU A 46 9.13 -7.97 -9.46
N LYS A 47 8.74 -6.84 -10.08
CA LYS A 47 8.86 -5.51 -9.50
C LYS A 47 8.11 -5.41 -8.17
N TYR A 48 6.82 -5.72 -8.15
CA TYR A 48 6.01 -5.51 -6.94
C TYR A 48 6.30 -6.51 -5.83
N ARG A 49 6.71 -7.74 -6.16
CA ARG A 49 7.22 -8.69 -5.16
C ARG A 49 8.50 -8.15 -4.49
N ALA A 50 9.48 -7.74 -5.29
CA ALA A 50 10.74 -7.20 -4.77
C ALA A 50 10.53 -5.90 -3.97
N PHE A 51 9.68 -5.01 -4.47
CA PHE A 51 9.31 -3.78 -3.80
C PHE A 51 8.66 -4.05 -2.44
N LEU A 52 7.63 -4.89 -2.39
CA LEU A 52 6.92 -5.19 -1.14
C LEU A 52 7.85 -5.88 -0.12
N ASP A 53 8.70 -6.80 -0.58
CA ASP A 53 9.71 -7.46 0.27
C ASP A 53 10.70 -6.46 0.88
N SER A 54 11.11 -5.45 0.11
CA SER A 54 11.98 -4.38 0.62
C SER A 54 11.22 -3.49 1.60
N ALA A 55 10.03 -3.02 1.23
CA ALA A 55 9.23 -2.11 2.04
C ALA A 55 8.87 -2.73 3.40
N LEU A 56 8.48 -4.01 3.45
CA LEU A 56 8.16 -4.71 4.69
C LEU A 56 9.40 -4.92 5.57
N ARG A 57 10.56 -5.19 4.95
CA ARG A 57 11.83 -5.33 5.67
C ARG A 57 12.28 -4.02 6.30
N ASP A 58 12.22 -2.93 5.54
CA ASP A 58 12.54 -1.58 6.02
C ASP A 58 11.62 -1.22 7.19
N PHE A 59 10.31 -1.43 7.00
CA PHE A 59 9.27 -1.17 8.00
C PHE A 59 9.48 -1.97 9.30
N ARG A 60 9.78 -3.27 9.18
CA ARG A 60 10.05 -4.12 10.35
C ARG A 60 11.31 -3.69 11.11
N THR A 61 12.32 -3.21 10.40
CA THR A 61 13.61 -2.83 11.00
C THR A 61 13.45 -1.57 11.83
N ASN A 62 12.79 -0.55 11.29
CA ASN A 62 12.55 0.70 11.98
C ASN A 62 11.31 1.43 11.42
N PRO A 63 10.14 1.28 12.06
CA PRO A 63 8.90 1.94 11.62
C PRO A 63 9.00 3.47 11.55
N ASP A 64 9.77 4.10 12.43
CA ASP A 64 9.90 5.56 12.47
C ASP A 64 10.77 6.08 11.33
N GLU A 65 11.92 5.45 11.08
CA GLU A 65 12.74 5.75 9.89
C GLU A 65 12.01 5.42 8.59
N TYR A 66 11.19 4.37 8.60
CA TYR A 66 10.35 4.01 7.47
C TYR A 66 9.39 5.15 7.12
N LEU A 67 8.71 5.75 8.10
CA LEU A 67 7.85 6.91 7.85
C LEU A 67 8.65 8.11 7.32
N LEU A 68 9.85 8.35 7.84
CA LEU A 68 10.71 9.45 7.38
C LEU A 68 11.23 9.25 5.95
N SER A 69 11.32 8.00 5.48
CA SER A 69 11.69 7.67 4.09
C SER A 69 10.58 7.98 3.07
N ILE A 70 9.35 8.20 3.55
CA ILE A 70 8.21 8.55 2.71
C ILE A 70 8.27 10.04 2.42
N ASP A 71 8.03 10.43 1.16
CA ASP A 71 8.04 11.83 0.78
C ASP A 71 7.00 12.64 1.62
N PRO A 72 7.40 13.76 2.24
CA PRO A 72 6.52 14.61 3.06
C PRO A 72 5.21 15.02 2.38
N ALA A 73 5.19 15.16 1.05
CA ALA A 73 4.01 15.47 0.27
C ALA A 73 2.90 14.40 0.42
N TYR A 74 3.29 13.16 0.74
CA TYR A 74 2.39 12.05 0.92
C TYR A 74 2.16 11.70 2.41
N GLN A 75 2.99 12.21 3.33
CA GLN A 75 2.84 11.98 4.78
C GLN A 75 1.58 12.63 5.37
N SER A 76 1.05 13.68 4.75
CA SER A 76 -0.31 14.13 5.00
C SER A 76 -1.25 13.25 4.17
N PHE A 77 -1.88 12.26 4.78
CA PHE A 77 -2.90 11.44 4.14
C PHE A 77 -4.18 12.27 3.90
N ASN A 78 -4.08 13.29 3.04
CA ASN A 78 -5.23 13.90 2.40
C ASN A 78 -5.58 12.95 1.26
N VAL A 79 -6.56 12.09 1.52
CA VAL A 79 -7.19 11.20 0.55
C VAL A 79 -7.93 12.05 -0.48
N GLN A 80 -7.20 12.80 -1.30
CA GLN A 80 -7.63 13.05 -2.66
C GLN A 80 -7.19 11.81 -3.44
N LEU A 81 -8.03 10.77 -3.39
CA LEU A 81 -8.04 9.64 -4.35
C LEU A 81 -8.38 10.11 -5.78
N LYS A 82 -8.08 11.36 -6.09
CA LYS A 82 -8.39 12.12 -7.30
C LYS A 82 -7.21 13.04 -7.54
N ASP A 83 -6.15 12.52 -8.15
CA ASP A 83 -5.54 13.26 -9.24
C ASP A 83 -4.72 12.34 -10.14
N ASP A 84 -5.00 12.48 -11.43
CA ASP A 84 -4.66 11.61 -12.56
C ASP A 84 -3.17 11.65 -12.96
N SER A 85 -2.24 11.71 -12.00
CA SER A 85 -0.80 11.55 -12.29
C SER A 85 -0.15 10.49 -11.40
N ALA A 86 -0.58 9.25 -11.61
CA ALA A 86 0.06 8.08 -11.04
C ALA A 86 1.41 7.83 -11.75
N SER A 87 2.46 8.58 -11.41
CA SER A 87 3.82 8.10 -11.68
C SER A 87 4.07 6.83 -10.86
N MET A 88 4.91 5.92 -11.36
CA MET A 88 5.27 4.71 -10.60
C MET A 88 5.77 5.02 -9.18
N ASP A 89 6.53 6.11 -9.03
CA ASP A 89 7.04 6.58 -7.75
C ASP A 89 5.91 7.00 -6.80
N SER A 90 4.84 7.64 -7.29
CA SER A 90 3.71 8.03 -6.45
C SER A 90 2.91 6.83 -5.95
N GLY A 91 2.75 5.79 -6.77
CA GLY A 91 2.11 4.53 -6.37
C GLY A 91 2.88 3.79 -5.27
N GLU A 92 4.20 3.70 -5.40
CA GLU A 92 5.07 3.08 -4.39
C GLU A 92 5.04 3.84 -3.05
N GLN A 93 5.05 5.17 -3.08
CA GLN A 93 4.90 5.99 -1.87
C GLN A 93 3.56 5.76 -1.19
N GLN A 94 2.46 5.70 -1.95
CA GLN A 94 1.13 5.42 -1.40
C GLN A 94 1.06 4.02 -0.75
N ILE A 95 1.68 3.01 -1.35
CA ILE A 95 1.74 1.67 -0.74
C ILE A 95 2.50 1.73 0.59
N ARG A 96 3.64 2.43 0.65
CA ARG A 96 4.41 2.57 1.91
C ARG A 96 3.58 3.25 3.00
N ILE A 97 2.81 4.27 2.67
CA ILE A 97 1.93 4.93 3.62
C ILE A 97 0.81 4.01 4.07
N ALA A 98 0.21 3.27 3.14
CA ALA A 98 -0.84 2.31 3.47
C ALA A 98 -0.34 1.24 4.45
N ILE A 99 0.90 0.74 4.29
CA ILE A 99 1.55 -0.17 5.25
C ILE A 99 1.62 0.46 6.65
N TYR A 100 2.17 1.67 6.72
CA TYR A 100 2.34 2.37 8.00
C TYR A 100 1.01 2.68 8.69
N MET A 101 0.03 3.17 7.92
CA MET A 101 -1.31 3.48 8.41
C MET A 101 -2.05 2.25 8.92
N PHE A 102 -1.98 1.13 8.18
CA PHE A 102 -2.57 -0.12 8.63
C PHE A 102 -1.99 -0.54 9.97
N TRP A 103 -0.67 -0.42 10.16
CA TRP A 103 -0.04 -0.73 11.43
C TRP A 103 -0.47 0.20 12.57
N ILE A 104 -0.40 1.52 12.40
CA ILE A 104 -0.76 2.44 13.49
C ILE A 104 -2.24 2.39 13.85
N GLY A 105 -3.12 2.13 12.87
CA GLY A 105 -4.57 2.06 13.05
C GLY A 105 -5.05 0.74 13.67
N LEU A 106 -4.17 -0.26 13.80
CA LEU A 106 -4.44 -1.43 14.62
C LEU A 106 -4.25 -1.09 16.10
N ASP A 107 -5.07 -1.75 16.93
CA ASP A 107 -4.86 -1.81 18.37
C ASP A 107 -3.39 -2.18 18.67
N PRO A 108 -2.68 -1.47 19.57
CA PRO A 108 -1.28 -1.74 19.89
C PRO A 108 -0.97 -3.21 20.19
N VAL A 109 -1.90 -3.92 20.84
CA VAL A 109 -1.75 -5.36 21.17
C VAL A 109 -1.81 -6.24 19.91
N ARG A 110 -2.38 -5.73 18.82
CA ARG A 110 -2.55 -6.41 17.53
C ARG A 110 -1.52 -6.01 16.47
N ARG A 111 -0.58 -5.11 16.79
CA ARG A 111 0.51 -4.63 15.90
C ARG A 111 1.60 -5.69 15.68
N ARG A 112 1.19 -6.88 15.24
CA ARG A 112 2.06 -8.02 14.95
C ARG A 112 2.55 -7.97 13.52
N HIS A 113 3.85 -7.71 13.34
CA HIS A 113 4.47 -7.54 12.02
C HIS A 113 4.31 -8.78 11.12
N ASP A 114 4.43 -9.98 11.67
CA ASP A 114 4.28 -11.26 10.95
C ASP A 114 2.88 -11.42 10.32
N ILE A 115 1.84 -11.00 11.03
CA ILE A 115 0.46 -11.05 10.52
C ILE A 115 0.24 -10.02 9.44
N LEU A 116 0.71 -8.78 9.67
CA LEU A 116 0.63 -7.72 8.68
C LEU A 116 1.37 -8.08 7.39
N GLU A 117 2.60 -8.57 7.50
CA GLU A 117 3.39 -9.05 6.37
C GLU A 117 2.64 -10.14 5.59
N SER A 118 2.04 -11.10 6.28
CA SER A 118 1.28 -12.19 5.65
C SER A 118 0.05 -11.68 4.89
N GLU A 119 -0.70 -10.74 5.48
CA GLU A 119 -1.87 -10.14 4.83
C GLU A 119 -1.48 -9.29 3.61
N PHE A 120 -0.45 -8.45 3.73
CA PHE A 120 0.02 -7.63 2.60
C PHE A 120 0.51 -8.50 1.43
N ARG A 121 1.23 -9.59 1.72
CA ARG A 121 1.65 -10.57 0.71
C ARG A 121 0.46 -11.25 0.05
N ARG A 122 -0.53 -11.67 0.84
CA ARG A 122 -1.76 -12.27 0.31
C ARG A 122 -2.49 -11.33 -0.64
N ILE A 123 -2.62 -10.06 -0.27
CA ILE A 123 -3.28 -9.05 -1.11
C ILE A 123 -2.49 -8.81 -2.41
N LEU A 124 -1.15 -8.79 -2.35
CA LEU A 124 -0.31 -8.73 -3.54
C LEU A 124 -0.52 -9.93 -4.45
N ASP A 125 -0.46 -11.15 -3.91
CA ASP A 125 -0.62 -12.39 -4.66
C ASP A 125 -2.00 -12.45 -5.33
N ASP A 126 -3.05 -12.10 -4.59
CA ASP A 126 -4.42 -12.03 -5.12
C ASP A 126 -4.51 -10.98 -6.25
N SER A 127 -3.88 -9.81 -6.08
CA SER A 127 -3.89 -8.73 -7.08
C SER A 127 -3.16 -9.12 -8.37
N LEU A 128 -1.97 -9.71 -8.26
CA LEU A 128 -1.18 -10.17 -9.41
C LEU A 128 -1.89 -11.30 -10.15
N ARG A 129 -2.53 -12.22 -9.43
CA ARG A 129 -3.34 -13.29 -10.03
C ARG A 129 -4.51 -12.71 -10.80
N THR A 130 -5.28 -11.79 -10.22
CA THR A 130 -6.42 -11.17 -10.90
C THR A 130 -5.99 -10.41 -12.15
N LEU A 131 -4.88 -9.65 -12.08
CA LEU A 131 -4.31 -8.98 -13.25
C LEU A 131 -3.96 -9.99 -14.36
N ARG A 132 -3.38 -11.15 -14.02
CA ARG A 132 -3.00 -12.19 -14.98
C ARG A 132 -4.21 -12.87 -15.62
N ASP A 133 -5.24 -13.15 -14.82
CA ASP A 133 -6.42 -13.91 -15.25
C ASP A 133 -7.42 -13.04 -16.04
N ASP A 134 -7.63 -11.79 -15.63
CA ASP A 134 -8.52 -10.83 -16.30
C ASP A 134 -7.95 -9.39 -16.25
N PRO A 135 -7.04 -9.05 -17.19
CA PRO A 135 -6.44 -7.72 -17.23
C PRO A 135 -7.47 -6.60 -17.51
N THR A 136 -8.56 -6.92 -18.20
CA THR A 136 -9.59 -5.92 -18.58
C THR A 136 -10.50 -5.63 -17.39
N GLY A 137 -10.91 -6.66 -16.65
CA GLY A 137 -11.63 -6.52 -15.39
C GLY A 137 -10.81 -5.78 -14.33
N PHE A 138 -9.52 -6.13 -14.20
CA PHE A 138 -8.61 -5.49 -13.24
C PHE A 138 -8.53 -3.97 -13.40
N GLY A 139 -8.43 -3.48 -14.64
CA GLY A 139 -8.41 -2.05 -14.94
C GLY A 139 -9.73 -1.32 -14.69
N SER A 140 -10.86 -2.03 -14.69
CA SER A 140 -12.19 -1.43 -14.45
C SER A 140 -12.46 -1.17 -12.97
N GLU A 141 -11.79 -1.91 -12.07
CA GLU A 141 -11.85 -1.72 -10.62
C GLU A 141 -10.95 -0.57 -10.13
N CYS A 142 -10.02 -0.12 -10.97
CA CYS A 142 -9.04 0.92 -10.67
C CYS A 142 -9.44 2.31 -11.21
N ARG A 143 -10.68 2.48 -11.71
CA ARG A 143 -11.23 3.71 -12.33
C ARG A 143 -12.28 4.40 -11.46
#